data_AF-A0A349PMC6-F1
#
_entry.id   AF-A0A349PMC6-F1
#
_cell.length_a   1.000
_cell.length_b   1.000
_cell.length_c   1.000
_cell.angle_alpha   90.00
_cell.angle_beta   90.00
_cell.angle_gamma   90.00
#
_symmetry.space_group_name_H-M   'P 1'
#
loop_
_entity.id
_entity.type
_entity.pdbx_description
1 polymer ?
#
loop_
_entity_poly.entity_id
_entity_poly.type
_entity_poly.pdbx_seq_one_letter_code
_entity_poly.pdbx_strand_id
1 'polypeptide(L)'
;ADTGLLQICGQTSSGAIFENVIAHQLSLIGELNYYEKSSGTEIDFILDKKNAIEVKETLGGFDIKSLQKRSKPLELEQNILIGRELAPSGFKDFVWGGNVF
;
A
#
# COMPACT_ATOMS: atom_id res chain seq x y z
N ALA A 1 -8.53 13.54 8.54
CA ALA A 1 -7.59 14.52 9.14
C ALA A 1 -6.80 13.82 10.23
N ASP A 2 -5.55 13.40 9.98
CA ASP A 2 -4.63 12.99 11.07
C ASP A 2 -3.13 12.90 10.72
N THR A 3 -2.66 13.51 9.63
CA THR A 3 -1.21 13.58 9.35
C THR A 3 -0.50 14.61 10.25
N GLY A 4 -1.22 15.64 10.70
CA GLY A 4 -0.67 16.72 11.53
C GLY A 4 -0.30 16.26 12.95
N LEU A 5 -1.09 15.39 13.57
CA LEU A 5 -0.79 14.86 14.91
C LEU A 5 0.31 13.78 14.88
N LEU A 6 0.32 12.92 13.86
CA LEU A 6 1.36 11.89 13.65
C LEU A 6 2.78 12.50 13.51
N GLN A 7 2.88 13.67 12.90
CA GLN A 7 4.17 14.36 12.71
C GLN A 7 4.65 15.09 13.97
N ILE A 8 3.73 15.49 14.86
CA ILE A 8 4.03 16.17 16.13
C ILE A 8 4.41 15.17 17.23
N CYS A 9 3.89 13.94 17.17
CA CYS A 9 4.06 12.93 18.23
C CYS A 9 5.30 12.03 18.10
N GLY A 10 6.05 12.06 17.00
CA GLY A 10 7.28 11.26 16.89
C GLY A 10 7.87 11.22 15.48
N GLN A 11 9.13 10.78 15.40
CA GLN A 11 9.94 10.58 14.19
C GLN A 11 9.32 9.55 13.22
N THR A 12 8.16 9.86 12.64
CA THR A 12 7.49 8.99 11.67
C THR A 12 8.26 9.05 10.35
N SER A 13 8.61 7.90 9.79
CA SER A 13 9.33 7.83 8.52
C SER A 13 8.48 8.37 7.38
N SER A 14 9.13 8.86 6.33
CA SER A 14 8.43 9.33 5.12
C SER A 14 7.56 8.22 4.50
N GLY A 15 8.00 6.96 4.55
CA GLY A 15 7.20 5.79 4.16
C GLY A 15 5.92 5.64 4.98
N ALA A 16 6.00 5.71 6.30
CA ALA A 16 4.82 5.58 7.17
C ALA A 16 3.84 6.77 7.01
N ILE A 17 4.34 7.98 6.73
CA ILE A 17 3.47 9.11 6.35
C ILE A 17 2.75 8.81 5.03
N PHE A 18 3.47 8.28 4.05
CA PHE A 18 2.91 7.96 2.74
C PHE A 18 1.84 6.87 2.83
N GLU A 19 2.10 5.77 3.54
CA GLU A 19 1.11 4.71 3.81
C GLU A 19 -0.15 5.26 4.46
N ASN A 20 -0.02 6.13 5.47
CA ASN A 20 -1.18 6.78 6.11
C ASN A 20 -2.00 7.65 5.15
N VAL A 21 -1.32 8.38 4.26
CA VAL A 21 -2.00 9.18 3.22
C VAL A 21 -2.77 8.27 2.24
N ILE A 22 -2.19 7.15 1.84
CA ILE A 22 -2.86 6.18 0.97
C ILE A 22 -4.03 5.51 1.70
N ALA A 23 -3.85 5.09 2.95
CA ALA A 23 -4.92 4.53 3.77
C ALA A 23 -6.13 5.48 3.85
N HIS A 24 -5.88 6.78 4.08
CA HIS A 24 -6.94 7.78 4.11
C HIS A 24 -7.67 7.86 2.76
N GLN A 25 -6.95 7.93 1.64
CA GLN A 25 -7.57 7.94 0.30
C GLN A 25 -8.39 6.67 0.03
N LEU A 26 -7.86 5.49 0.35
CA LEU A 26 -8.52 4.21 0.13
C LEU A 26 -9.78 4.04 1.01
N SER A 27 -9.75 4.56 2.24
CA SER A 27 -10.90 4.49 3.15
C SER A 27 -12.11 5.31 2.68
N LEU A 28 -11.90 6.27 1.77
CA LEU A 28 -12.97 7.08 1.19
C LEU A 28 -13.66 6.40 0.01
N ILE A 29 -13.04 5.37 -0.57
CA ILE A 29 -13.54 4.68 -1.78
C ILE A 29 -14.16 3.31 -1.46
N GLY A 30 -13.82 2.68 -0.34
CA GLY A 30 -14.35 1.35 0.01
C GLY A 30 -13.97 0.85 1.40
N GLU A 31 -14.33 -0.41 1.69
CA GLU A 31 -14.03 -1.06 2.97
C GLU A 31 -12.55 -1.43 3.05
N LEU A 32 -11.78 -0.68 3.83
CA LEU A 32 -10.34 -0.87 3.99
C LEU A 32 -10.02 -1.77 5.20
N ASN A 33 -9.25 -2.82 4.98
CA ASN A 33 -8.77 -3.74 6.01
C ASN A 33 -7.23 -3.84 5.97
N TYR A 34 -6.63 -4.07 7.13
CA TYR A 34 -5.18 -4.33 7.29
C TYR A 34 -4.97 -5.83 7.47
N TYR A 35 -3.89 -6.39 6.92
CA TYR A 35 -3.63 -7.84 6.99
C TYR A 35 -2.23 -8.17 7.47
N GLU A 36 -2.15 -8.80 8.64
CA GLU A 36 -0.92 -9.33 9.23
C GLU A 36 -1.13 -10.79 9.65
N LYS A 37 -0.28 -11.70 9.19
CA LYS A 37 -0.18 -13.06 9.76
C LYS A 37 0.76 -13.08 10.95
N SER A 38 0.51 -13.97 11.91
CA SER A 38 1.43 -14.29 13.01
C SER A 38 2.84 -14.72 12.57
N SER A 39 3.02 -15.07 11.29
CA SER A 39 4.32 -15.36 10.66
C SER A 39 5.06 -14.13 10.12
N GLY A 40 4.56 -12.91 10.36
CA GLY A 40 5.13 -11.65 9.85
C GLY A 40 4.93 -11.45 8.34
N THR A 41 3.94 -12.11 7.74
CA THR A 41 3.58 -11.87 6.34
C THR A 41 2.48 -10.83 6.27
N GLU A 42 2.78 -9.71 5.62
CA GLU A 42 1.92 -8.52 5.60
C GLU A 42 1.39 -8.26 4.19
N ILE A 43 0.15 -7.78 4.10
CA ILE A 43 -0.39 -7.03 2.96
C ILE A 43 -0.85 -5.70 3.55
N ASP A 44 -0.30 -4.59 3.06
CA ASP A 44 -0.53 -3.27 3.65
C ASP A 44 -2.03 -2.97 3.74
N PHE A 45 -2.75 -3.19 2.63
CA PHE A 45 -4.20 -3.00 2.60
C PHE A 45 -4.95 -4.04 1.76
N ILE A 46 -6.15 -4.37 2.21
CA ILE A 46 -7.17 -5.09 1.46
C ILE A 46 -8.39 -4.18 1.30
N LEU A 47 -8.71 -3.82 0.05
CA LEU A 47 -9.88 -3.00 -0.27
C LEU A 47 -11.03 -3.87 -0.78
N ASP A 48 -12.21 -3.69 -0.19
CA ASP A 48 -13.47 -4.38 -0.51
C ASP A 48 -13.35 -5.91 -0.54
N LYS A 49 -12.44 -6.46 0.27
CA LYS A 49 -12.12 -7.90 0.34
C LYS A 49 -11.74 -8.51 -1.03
N LYS A 50 -11.29 -7.69 -1.98
CA LYS A 50 -11.00 -8.09 -3.37
C LYS A 50 -9.62 -7.66 -3.84
N ASN A 51 -9.17 -6.48 -3.44
CA ASN A 51 -7.94 -5.89 -3.95
C ASN A 51 -6.86 -5.96 -2.87
N ALA A 52 -5.78 -6.69 -3.13
CA ALA A 52 -4.56 -6.62 -2.33
C ALA A 52 -3.73 -5.41 -2.79
N ILE A 53 -3.27 -4.59 -1.86
CA ILE A 53 -2.55 -3.35 -2.16
C ILE A 53 -1.25 -3.34 -1.37
N GLU A 54 -0.14 -3.08 -2.06
CA GLU A 54 1.17 -2.77 -1.45
C GLU A 54 1.53 -1.32 -1.76
N VAL A 55 1.99 -0.59 -0.74
CA VAL A 55 2.31 0.83 -0.79
C VAL A 55 3.79 1.02 -0.44
N LYS A 56 4.56 1.65 -1.35
CA LYS A 56 5.98 1.97 -1.11
C LYS A 56 6.35 3.31 -1.71
N GLU A 57 7.35 3.96 -1.16
CA GLU A 57 7.87 5.20 -1.77
C GLU A 57 8.40 4.93 -3.19
N THR A 58 9.15 3.85 -3.37
CA THR A 58 9.63 3.34 -4.67
C THR A 58 9.31 1.86 -4.81
N LEU A 59 8.77 1.46 -5.96
CA LEU A 59 8.40 0.08 -6.28
C LEU A 59 9.33 -0.54 -7.33
N GLY A 60 9.34 -1.86 -7.41
CA GLY A 60 9.98 -2.63 -8.47
C GLY A 60 9.19 -3.87 -8.86
N GLY A 61 9.62 -4.52 -9.95
CA GLY A 61 8.92 -5.71 -10.47
C GLY A 61 8.91 -6.92 -9.53
N PHE A 62 9.68 -6.92 -8.43
CA PHE A 62 9.61 -7.95 -7.39
C PHE A 62 8.41 -7.76 -6.45
N ASP A 63 7.93 -6.52 -6.28
CA ASP A 63 6.84 -6.21 -5.36
C ASP A 63 5.54 -6.84 -5.83
N ILE A 64 5.23 -6.78 -7.14
CA ILE A 64 4.01 -7.42 -7.67
C ILE A 64 4.03 -8.94 -7.48
N LYS A 65 5.19 -9.58 -7.70
CA LYS A 65 5.34 -11.03 -7.49
C LYS A 65 5.18 -11.41 -6.03
N SER A 66 5.70 -10.58 -5.13
CA SER A 66 5.56 -10.76 -3.69
C SER A 66 4.12 -10.62 -3.24
N LEU A 67 3.44 -9.56 -3.68
CA LEU A 67 2.04 -9.30 -3.36
C LEU A 67 1.14 -10.44 -3.87
N GLN A 68 1.31 -10.88 -5.12
CA GLN A 68 0.59 -12.02 -5.69
C GLN A 68 0.77 -13.32 -4.87
N LYS A 69 1.99 -13.57 -4.37
CA LYS A 69 2.25 -14.74 -3.53
C LYS A 69 1.51 -14.67 -2.19
N ARG A 70 1.39 -13.48 -1.60
CA ARG A 70 0.73 -13.25 -0.31
C ARG A 70 -0.80 -13.21 -0.44
N SER A 71 -1.32 -12.67 -1.55
CA SER A 71 -2.75 -12.51 -1.80
C SER A 71 -3.44 -13.78 -2.32
N LYS A 72 -2.70 -14.65 -3.02
CA LYS A 72 -3.25 -15.89 -3.59
C LYS A 72 -3.96 -16.81 -2.57
N PRO A 73 -3.41 -17.08 -1.37
CA PRO A 73 -4.11 -17.89 -0.36
C PRO A 73 -5.36 -17.24 0.23
N LEU A 74 -5.56 -15.94 -0.01
CA LEU A 74 -6.73 -15.18 0.44
C LEU A 74 -7.77 -15.02 -0.67
N GLU A 75 -7.53 -15.61 -1.84
CA GLU A 75 -8.45 -15.57 -3.00
C GLU A 75 -8.79 -14.14 -3.45
N LEU A 76 -7.87 -13.19 -3.22
CA LEU A 76 -8.02 -11.80 -3.67
C LEU A 76 -7.84 -11.72 -5.19
N GLU A 77 -8.76 -10.99 -5.83
CA GLU A 77 -8.90 -10.95 -7.29
C GLU A 77 -7.82 -10.09 -7.96
N GLN A 78 -7.42 -9.00 -7.31
CA GLN A 78 -6.52 -8.00 -7.88
C GLN A 78 -5.32 -7.71 -6.98
N ASN A 79 -4.20 -7.33 -7.60
CA ASN A 79 -2.97 -6.95 -6.92
C ASN A 79 -2.54 -5.59 -7.45
N ILE A 80 -2.53 -4.58 -6.58
CA ILE A 80 -2.27 -3.19 -6.94
C ILE A 80 -1.02 -2.73 -6.19
N LEU A 81 -0.10 -2.11 -6.91
CA LEU A 81 1.03 -1.43 -6.30
C LEU A 81 0.78 0.08 -6.35
N ILE A 82 0.97 0.77 -5.22
CA ILE A 82 0.85 2.23 -5.13
C ILE A 82 2.21 2.82 -4.74
N GLY A 83 2.73 3.70 -5.58
CA GLY A 83 4.09 4.24 -5.49
C GLY A 83 4.13 5.76 -5.47
N ARG A 84 5.14 6.36 -4.84
CA ARG A 84 5.32 7.82 -4.85
C ARG A 84 6.32 8.29 -5.90
N GLU A 85 7.36 7.50 -6.11
CA GLU A 85 8.53 7.85 -6.91
C GLU A 85 8.77 6.83 -8.02
N LEU A 86 9.41 7.29 -9.10
CA LEU A 86 9.83 6.40 -10.18
C LEU A 86 11.07 5.61 -9.73
N ALA A 87 11.03 4.30 -9.97
CA ALA A 87 12.18 3.45 -9.72
C ALA A 87 13.35 3.81 -10.64
N PRO A 88 14.61 3.82 -10.15
CA PRO A 88 15.78 3.97 -11.01
C PRO A 88 15.88 2.92 -12.12
N SER A 89 15.27 1.74 -11.90
CA SER A 89 15.15 0.67 -12.90
C SER A 89 14.21 0.99 -14.07
N GLY A 90 13.44 2.08 -13.99
CA GLY A 90 12.43 2.45 -14.97
C GLY A 90 11.12 1.67 -14.84
N PHE A 91 10.89 0.99 -13.71
CA PHE A 91 9.62 0.31 -13.43
C PHE A 91 8.46 1.32 -13.37
N LYS A 92 7.36 1.00 -14.07
CA LYS A 92 6.20 1.90 -14.26
C LYS A 92 4.84 1.23 -14.02
N ASP A 93 4.81 -0.07 -13.76
CA ASP A 93 3.56 -0.82 -13.59
C ASP A 93 3.04 -0.68 -12.14
N PHE A 94 2.66 0.56 -11.79
CA PHE A 94 2.10 0.92 -10.50
C PHE A 94 1.19 2.16 -10.62
N VAL A 95 0.33 2.37 -9.62
CA VAL A 95 -0.51 3.57 -9.50
C VAL A 95 0.26 4.64 -8.74
N TRP A 96 0.33 5.86 -9.29
CA TRP A 96 0.96 6.97 -8.58
C TRP A 96 0.10 7.46 -7.41
N GLY A 97 0.64 7.42 -6.20
CA GLY A 97 -0.11 7.67 -4.96
C GLY A 97 -0.43 9.14 -4.66
N GLY A 98 -0.08 10.07 -5.55
CA GLY A 98 -0.42 11.49 -5.39
C GLY A 98 -1.92 11.77 -5.58
N ASN A 99 -2.62 10.91 -6.32
CA ASN A 99 -4.07 10.92 -6.46
C ASN A 99 -4.52 9.51 -6.83
N VAL A 100 -5.10 8.76 -5.89
CA VAL A 100 -5.50 7.38 -6.14
C VAL A 100 -6.82 7.30 -6.94
N PHE A 101 -7.64 8.36 -7.00
CA PHE A 101 -8.77 8.55 -7.91
C PHE A 101 -9.16 10.04 -8.01
#